data_AF-A0A151NZF1-F1
#
_entry.id   AF-A0A151NZF1-F1
#
_cell.length_a   1.000
_cell.length_b   1.000
_cell.length_c   1.000
_cell.angle_alpha   90.00
_cell.angle_beta   90.00
_cell.angle_gamma   90.00
#
_symmetry.space_group_name_H-M   'P 1'
#
loop_
_entity.id
_entity.type
_entity.pdbx_description
1 polymer ?
#
loop_
_entity_poly.entity_id
_entity_poly.type
_entity_poly.pdbx_seq_one_letter_code
_entity_poly.pdbx_strand_id
1 'polypeptide(L)'
;MRAAAQSLLRGLRRIVSFVVTVLFCDLLLRLGLLLLFFLCLPLFVAYDHLLPAAVAFLRATVPIVDAFVNRLLPAAAAFILSLLPPLVLFFGLKHLLLPLGLQLLQLLW
;
A
#
# COMPACT_ATOMS: atom_id res chain seq x y z
N MET A 1 33.94 -6.95 70.13
CA MET A 1 34.40 -6.23 68.91
C MET A 1 34.15 -6.98 67.60
N ARG A 2 34.38 -8.30 67.49
CA ARG A 2 34.15 -9.06 66.23
C ARG A 2 32.71 -9.06 65.70
N ALA A 3 31.71 -9.03 66.59
CA ALA A 3 30.29 -9.01 66.20
C ALA A 3 29.86 -7.70 65.50
N ALA A 4 30.38 -6.55 65.93
CA ALA A 4 30.11 -5.25 65.31
C ALA A 4 30.82 -5.09 63.95
N ALA A 5 32.01 -5.68 63.80
CA ALA A 5 32.73 -5.70 62.53
C ALA A 5 31.99 -6.55 61.47
N GLN A 6 31.36 -7.66 61.88
CA GLN A 6 30.59 -8.52 60.98
C GLN A 6 29.26 -7.90 60.54
N SER A 7 28.59 -7.11 61.38
CA SER A 7 27.37 -6.39 60.98
C SER A 7 27.68 -5.26 59.99
N LEU A 8 28.80 -4.55 60.18
CA LEU A 8 29.29 -3.54 59.23
C LEU A 8 29.68 -4.15 57.89
N LEU A 9 30.40 -5.28 57.87
CA LEU A 9 30.75 -6.00 56.64
C LEU A 9 29.51 -6.49 55.87
N ARG A 10 28.46 -6.96 56.57
CA ARG A 10 27.18 -7.34 55.93
C ARG A 10 26.46 -6.14 55.33
N GLY A 11 26.43 -5.01 56.04
CA GLY A 11 25.86 -3.76 55.52
C GLY A 11 26.61 -3.27 54.27
N LEU A 12 27.93 -3.27 54.32
CA LEU A 12 28.79 -2.85 53.22
C LEU A 12 28.66 -3.77 52.00
N ARG A 13 28.57 -5.09 52.21
CA ARG A 13 28.28 -6.06 51.14
C ARG A 13 26.93 -5.80 50.46
N ARG A 14 25.91 -5.39 51.23
CA ARG A 14 24.57 -5.06 50.70
C ARG A 14 24.60 -3.80 49.85
N ILE A 15 25.33 -2.77 50.30
CA ILE A 15 25.50 -1.51 49.57
C ILE A 15 26.29 -1.75 48.27
N VAL A 16 27.40 -2.50 48.34
CA VAL A 16 28.19 -2.87 47.15
C VAL A 16 27.34 -3.69 46.17
N SER A 17 26.57 -4.67 46.67
CA SER A 17 25.66 -5.44 45.82
C SER A 17 24.62 -4.55 45.14
N PHE A 18 24.07 -3.56 45.85
CA PHE A 18 23.10 -2.62 45.29
C PHE A 18 23.71 -1.73 44.20
N VAL A 19 24.90 -1.18 44.47
CA VAL A 19 25.64 -0.36 43.48
C VAL A 19 25.96 -1.19 42.24
N VAL A 20 26.43 -2.42 42.39
CA VAL A 20 26.72 -3.33 41.26
C VAL A 20 25.46 -3.62 40.45
N THR A 21 24.31 -3.86 41.09
CA THR A 21 23.06 -4.08 40.35
C THR A 21 22.62 -2.84 39.58
N VAL A 22 22.75 -1.64 40.15
CA VAL A 22 22.41 -0.39 39.45
C VAL A 22 23.33 -0.17 38.26
N LEU A 23 24.62 -0.42 38.43
CA LEU A 23 25.63 -0.26 37.36
C LEU A 23 25.42 -1.29 36.24
N PHE A 24 25.04 -2.51 36.59
CA PHE A 24 24.68 -3.55 35.62
C PHE A 24 23.40 -3.18 34.85
N CYS A 25 22.39 -2.63 35.53
CA CYS A 25 21.19 -2.11 34.87
C CYS A 25 21.51 -0.94 33.92
N ASP A 26 22.37 0.00 34.32
CA ASP A 26 22.80 1.11 33.43
C ASP A 26 23.53 0.58 32.19
N LEU A 27 24.42 -0.40 32.39
CA LEU A 27 25.15 -1.04 31.29
C LEU A 27 24.21 -1.78 30.33
N LEU A 28 23.26 -2.55 30.86
CA LEU A 28 22.24 -3.24 30.07
C LEU A 28 21.36 -2.25 29.29
N LEU A 29 20.96 -1.15 29.92
CA LEU A 29 20.14 -0.13 29.28
C LEU A 29 20.91 0.51 28.12
N ARG A 30 22.18 0.88 28.32
CA ARG A 30 23.04 1.43 27.26
C ARG A 30 23.26 0.44 26.14
N LEU A 31 23.53 -0.82 26.46
CA LEU A 31 23.74 -1.87 25.46
C LEU A 31 22.46 -2.13 24.66
N GLY A 32 21.31 -2.15 25.33
CA GLY A 32 20.00 -2.27 24.69
C GLY A 32 19.68 -1.09 23.78
N LEU A 33 19.97 0.14 24.21
CA LEU A 33 19.77 1.35 23.40
C LEU A 33 20.69 1.35 22.17
N LEU A 34 21.94 0.92 22.34
CA LEU A 34 22.91 0.79 21.24
C LEU A 34 22.46 -0.31 20.26
N LEU A 35 21.98 -1.45 20.74
CA LEU A 35 21.42 -2.51 19.91
C LEU A 35 20.19 -2.02 19.13
N LEU A 36 19.28 -1.31 19.80
CA LEU A 36 18.09 -0.74 19.18
C LEU A 36 18.47 0.28 18.10
N PHE A 37 19.46 1.12 18.37
CA PHE A 37 19.99 2.07 17.40
C PHE A 37 20.55 1.36 16.16
N PHE A 38 21.37 0.33 16.35
CA PHE A 38 21.91 -0.48 15.25
C PHE A 38 20.83 -1.22 14.47
N LEU A 39 19.75 -1.65 15.12
CA LEU A 39 18.62 -2.30 14.44
C LEU A 39 17.76 -1.30 13.65
N CYS A 40 17.64 -0.06 14.14
CA CYS A 40 16.86 0.98 13.48
C CYS A 40 17.61 1.62 12.30
N LEU A 41 18.95 1.59 12.32
CA LEU A 41 19.82 2.14 11.27
C LEU A 41 19.54 1.56 9.87
N PRO A 42 19.52 0.22 9.65
CA PRO A 42 19.18 -0.34 8.33
C PRO A 42 17.73 -0.07 7.93
N LEU A 43 16.81 0.03 8.90
CA LEU A 43 15.42 0.38 8.63
C LEU A 43 15.29 1.81 8.12
N PHE A 44 16.03 2.75 8.72
CA PHE A 44 16.07 4.14 8.29
C PHE A 44 16.71 4.29 6.91
N VAL A 45 17.82 3.60 6.65
CA VAL A 45 18.49 3.59 5.33
C VAL A 45 17.57 2.99 4.26
N ALA A 46 16.89 1.89 4.56
CA ALA A 46 15.92 1.30 3.64
C ALA A 46 14.75 2.26 3.37
N TYR A 47 14.22 2.91 4.40
CA TYR A 47 13.14 3.89 4.26
C TYR A 47 13.55 5.09 3.39
N ASP A 48 14.75 5.65 3.63
CA ASP A 48 15.27 6.80 2.87
C ASP A 48 15.44 6.51 1.38
N HIS A 49 15.72 5.26 1.00
CA HIS A 49 15.80 4.85 -0.40
C HIS A 49 14.47 4.38 -0.99
N LEU A 50 13.62 3.72 -0.20
CA LEU A 50 12.34 3.19 -0.68
C LEU A 50 11.29 4.27 -0.90
N LEU A 51 11.27 5.31 -0.07
CA LEU A 51 10.29 6.39 -0.17
C LEU A 51 10.44 7.22 -1.45
N PRO A 52 11.63 7.71 -1.84
CA PRO A 52 11.80 8.43 -3.10
C PRO A 52 11.53 7.52 -4.31
N ALA A 53 11.89 6.24 -4.24
CA ALA A 53 11.58 5.28 -5.30
C ALA A 53 10.06 5.07 -5.46
N ALA A 54 9.33 4.92 -4.35
CA ALA A 54 7.88 4.80 -4.36
C ALA A 54 7.20 6.08 -4.87
N VAL A 55 7.68 7.25 -4.46
CA VAL A 55 7.16 8.55 -4.93
C VAL A 55 7.44 8.77 -6.42
N ALA A 56 8.63 8.39 -6.90
CA ALA A 56 8.97 8.45 -8.32
C ALA A 56 8.09 7.53 -9.16
N PHE A 57 7.86 6.30 -8.68
CA PHE A 57 6.96 5.34 -9.33
C PHE A 57 5.51 5.86 -9.39
N LEU A 58 5.02 6.43 -8.28
CA LEU A 58 3.68 7.01 -8.23
C LEU A 58 3.55 8.20 -9.20
N ARG A 59 4.53 9.11 -9.22
CA ARG A 59 4.55 10.24 -10.17
C ARG A 59 4.59 9.78 -11.63
N ALA A 60 5.29 8.69 -11.94
CA ALA A 60 5.35 8.15 -13.29
C ALA A 60 4.02 7.49 -13.73
N THR A 61 3.23 6.98 -12.78
CA THR A 61 1.94 6.32 -13.07
C THR A 61 0.78 7.31 -13.20
N VAL A 62 0.81 8.45 -12.51
CA VAL A 62 -0.21 9.52 -12.62
C VAL A 62 -0.54 9.93 -14.07
N PRO A 63 0.42 10.29 -14.95
CA PRO A 63 0.10 10.72 -16.31
C PRO A 63 -0.50 9.60 -17.16
N ILE A 64 -0.19 8.33 -16.86
CA ILE A 64 -0.74 7.17 -17.55
C ILE A 64 -2.22 7.01 -17.18
N VAL A 65 -2.52 7.11 -15.88
CA VAL A 65 -3.90 7.03 -15.36
C VAL A 65 -4.73 8.19 -15.90
N ASP A 66 -4.19 9.42 -15.90
CA ASP A 66 -4.86 10.58 -16.47
C ASP A 66 -5.12 10.45 -17.96
N ALA A 67 -4.16 9.96 -18.74
CA ALA A 67 -4.35 9.72 -20.17
C ALA A 67 -5.42 8.65 -20.43
N PHE A 68 -5.44 7.59 -19.62
CA PHE A 68 -6.42 6.52 -19.74
C PHE A 68 -7.84 7.01 -19.42
N VAL A 69 -8.00 7.71 -18.29
CA VAL A 69 -9.31 8.21 -17.84
C VAL A 69 -9.82 9.35 -18.70
N ASN A 70 -8.99 10.35 -18.99
CA ASN A 70 -9.45 11.58 -19.67
C ASN A 70 -9.50 11.45 -21.20
N ARG A 71 -8.78 10.51 -21.80
CA ARG A 71 -8.75 10.36 -23.27
C ARG A 71 -9.30 9.04 -23.74
N LEU A 72 -8.84 7.93 -23.16
CA LEU A 72 -9.18 6.61 -23.68
C LEU A 72 -10.63 6.22 -23.35
N LEU A 73 -11.07 6.46 -22.12
CA LEU A 73 -12.41 6.15 -21.66
C LEU A 73 -13.52 6.92 -22.41
N PRO A 74 -13.45 8.26 -22.59
CA PRO A 74 -14.44 8.98 -23.37
C PRO A 74 -14.37 8.66 -24.87
N ALA A 75 -13.18 8.38 -25.42
CA ALA A 75 -13.05 7.95 -26.82
C ALA A 75 -13.72 6.59 -27.06
N ALA A 76 -13.52 5.63 -26.14
CA ALA A 76 -14.19 4.34 -26.19
C ALA A 76 -15.71 4.47 -26.03
N ALA A 77 -16.17 5.33 -25.10
CA ALA A 77 -17.58 5.62 -24.93
C ALA A 77 -18.20 6.24 -26.20
N ALA A 78 -17.53 7.21 -26.82
CA ALA A 78 -17.98 7.84 -28.05
C ALA A 78 -18.02 6.83 -29.23
N PHE A 79 -17.04 5.93 -29.32
CA PHE A 79 -17.00 4.87 -30.33
C PHE A 79 -18.16 3.88 -30.16
N ILE A 80 -18.45 3.47 -28.93
CA ILE A 80 -19.61 2.61 -28.63
C ILE A 80 -20.92 3.33 -28.98
N LEU A 81 -21.03 4.62 -28.62
CA LEU A 81 -22.21 5.43 -28.93
C LEU A 81 -22.40 5.61 -30.44
N SER A 82 -21.33 5.77 -31.22
CA SER A 82 -21.43 5.93 -32.67
C SER A 82 -21.80 4.62 -33.38
N LEU A 83 -21.51 3.47 -32.77
CA LEU A 83 -21.91 2.15 -33.26
C LEU A 83 -23.37 1.81 -32.93
N LEU A 84 -23.98 2.49 -31.96
CA LEU A 84 -25.35 2.22 -31.54
C LEU A 84 -26.40 2.53 -32.64
N PRO A 85 -26.39 3.67 -33.35
CA PRO A 85 -27.32 3.95 -34.44
C PRO A 85 -27.30 2.93 -35.59
N PRO A 86 -26.14 2.54 -36.16
CA PRO A 86 -26.12 1.56 -37.25
C PRO A 86 -26.56 0.17 -36.79
N LEU A 87 -26.28 -0.22 -35.53
CA LEU A 87 -26.80 -1.46 -34.96
C LEU A 87 -28.33 -1.41 -34.84
N VAL A 88 -28.90 -0.33 -34.28
CA VAL A 88 -30.35 -0.17 -34.15
C VAL A 88 -31.04 -0.13 -35.51
N LEU A 89 -30.46 0.56 -36.50
CA LEU A 89 -30.98 0.58 -37.87
C LEU A 89 -30.93 -0.80 -38.51
N PHE A 90 -29.82 -1.54 -38.36
CA PHE A 90 -29.70 -2.88 -38.91
C PHE A 90 -30.72 -3.86 -38.29
N PHE A 91 -30.87 -3.84 -36.96
CA PHE A 91 -31.87 -4.66 -36.29
C PHE A 91 -33.30 -4.24 -36.62
N GLY A 92 -33.59 -2.94 -36.64
CA GLY A 92 -34.89 -2.40 -37.00
C GLY A 92 -35.28 -2.75 -38.43
N LEU A 93 -34.38 -2.55 -39.40
CA LEU A 93 -34.61 -2.91 -40.79
C LEU A 93 -34.81 -4.43 -40.95
N LYS A 94 -34.00 -5.26 -40.28
CA LYS A 94 -34.19 -6.71 -40.30
C LYS A 94 -35.53 -7.14 -39.66
N HIS A 95 -35.98 -6.50 -38.60
CA HIS A 95 -37.23 -6.86 -37.92
C HIS A 95 -38.49 -6.26 -38.54
N LEU A 96 -38.42 -5.13 -39.24
CA LEU A 96 -39.57 -4.50 -39.90
C LEU A 96 -39.68 -4.89 -41.37
N LEU A 97 -38.57 -4.89 -42.11
CA LEU A 97 -38.58 -5.09 -43.55
C LEU A 97 -38.86 -6.56 -43.93
N LEU A 98 -38.44 -7.50 -43.08
CA LEU A 98 -38.62 -8.94 -43.29
C LEU A 98 -40.09 -9.38 -43.12
N PRO A 99 -40.84 -8.98 -42.07
CA PRO A 99 -42.28 -9.27 -42.00
C PRO A 99 -43.09 -8.47 -43.03
N LEU A 100 -42.74 -7.21 -43.33
CA LEU A 100 -43.42 -6.44 -44.38
C LEU A 100 -43.24 -7.07 -45.75
N GLY A 101 -42.03 -7.56 -46.06
CA GLY A 101 -41.76 -8.27 -47.31
C GLY A 101 -42.57 -9.55 -47.43
N LEU A 102 -42.69 -10.33 -46.35
CA LEU A 102 -43.53 -11.53 -46.32
C LEU A 102 -45.02 -11.22 -46.47
N GLN A 103 -45.52 -10.17 -45.81
CA GLN A 103 -46.92 -9.75 -45.93
C GLN A 103 -47.25 -9.24 -47.33
N LEU A 104 -46.37 -8.47 -47.97
CA LEU A 104 -46.54 -8.04 -49.35
C LEU A 104 -46.54 -9.23 -50.32
N LEU A 105 -45.66 -10.21 -50.10
CA LEU A 105 -45.61 -11.43 -50.93
C LEU A 105 -46.91 -12.24 -50.80
N GLN A 106 -47.48 -12.33 -49.59
CA GLN A 106 -48.77 -12.99 -49.35
C GLN A 106 -49.97 -12.23 -49.94
N LEU A 107 -49.87 -10.92 -50.12
CA LEU A 107 -50.92 -10.09 -50.73
C LEU A 107 -50.88 -10.09 -52.25
N LEU A 108 -49.71 -10.39 -52.83
CA LEU A 108 -49.46 -10.40 -54.26
C LEU A 108 -49.71 -11.77 -54.92
N TRP A 109 -49.88 -12.83 -54.11
CA TRP A 109 -50.12 -14.20 -54.56
C TRP A 109 -51.55 -14.63 -54.23
#